data_AF-A0A1J4X3M5-F1
#
_entry.id   AF-A0A1J4X3M5-F1
#
_cell.length_a   1.000
_cell.length_b   1.000
_cell.length_c   1.000
_cell.angle_alpha   90.00
_cell.angle_beta   90.00
_cell.angle_gamma   90.00
#
_symmetry.space_group_name_H-M   'P 1'
#
loop_
_entity.id
_entity.type
_entity.pdbx_description
1 polymer ?
#
loop_
_entity_poly.entity_id
_entity_poly.type
_entity_poly.pdbx_seq_one_letter_code
_entity_poly.pdbx_strand_id
1 'polypeptide(L)'
;MTRETQKILRIALPLLLPFIGCLYLLFDAQQKLQNYDCHMPLLATQQGFMVATCNGLIEATPAGEILRSSEFPPLHLSPQIYALATSGSDDLLVVDMNGIDGARGINRCDHALSQCTVVLPQEQAELSRPYGIHEIDGQVLVNEPNRDRVRQFDEHWQLVSSLPLSLHEPYGLDVRQGWLVVADTGNQRLVYAQKQGQGGWIQDRIVDFAAMGEGVDFSRPLKVAFGHEGETWVLLADSLDVGRAVVRIDAQGQVLNTYLPPEDAELFDILALPDRLIVSDSALHTLYEVGPNGGMQTLAQGSPLQASLHEVYEEGQQVRGQFKWGLFGACAILIGYLLLRSWQESRQQGGERPQSASPTMVEGIDPHNPEIRWIDPEGESRNQMDRALLLLALLPLLGVVIIGVRFFGEDVDLWEVLTQGPLLLVILGMVVLIGRTWSSQVAKRRLGVLGDVILVHKSDGAVVASQADQVRYAANVLVIGDEVIQTTMPPLSTQQLMTQVYPLLIRAKPMDAGELQKLTFSQQTQGILVVGLLIFLFFIWMTLEQFFL
;
A
#
# COMPACT_ATOMS: atom_id res chain seq x y z
N MET A 1 0.73 -41.98 -12.69
CA MET A 1 0.62 -40.66 -13.35
C MET A 1 0.25 -40.85 -14.80
N THR A 2 -0.71 -40.10 -15.31
CA THR A 2 -1.04 -40.14 -16.75
C THR A 2 0.01 -39.35 -17.54
N ARG A 3 0.12 -39.62 -18.85
CA ARG A 3 1.05 -38.92 -19.76
C ARG A 3 0.76 -37.41 -19.80
N GLU A 4 -0.50 -37.02 -19.61
CA GLU A 4 -0.97 -35.64 -19.43
C GLU A 4 -0.37 -35.00 -18.17
N THR A 5 -0.47 -35.68 -17.02
CA THR A 5 0.09 -35.18 -15.76
C THR A 5 1.60 -34.96 -15.86
N GLN A 6 2.33 -35.82 -16.58
CA GLN A 6 3.78 -35.65 -16.80
C GLN A 6 4.11 -34.44 -17.69
N LYS A 7 3.28 -34.11 -18.69
CA LYS A 7 3.46 -32.91 -19.52
C LYS A 7 3.24 -31.64 -18.72
N ILE A 8 2.14 -31.58 -17.95
CA ILE A 8 1.82 -30.44 -17.08
C ILE A 8 2.96 -30.23 -16.09
N LEU A 9 3.46 -31.29 -15.44
CA LEU A 9 4.56 -31.17 -14.49
C LEU A 9 5.84 -30.61 -15.13
N ARG A 10 6.17 -31.01 -16.37
CA ARG A 10 7.38 -30.53 -17.08
C ARG A 10 7.33 -29.05 -17.44
N ILE A 11 6.13 -28.47 -17.60
CA ILE A 11 5.95 -27.06 -17.96
C ILE A 11 5.72 -26.20 -16.71
N ALA A 12 4.97 -26.72 -15.74
CA ALA A 12 4.67 -26.00 -14.51
C ALA A 12 5.88 -25.91 -13.58
N LEU A 13 6.66 -26.99 -13.44
CA LEU A 13 7.78 -27.03 -12.48
C LEU A 13 8.88 -25.97 -12.72
N PRO A 14 9.31 -25.68 -13.98
CA PRO A 14 10.29 -24.62 -14.25
C PRO A 14 9.80 -23.21 -13.95
N LEU A 15 8.48 -22.98 -13.90
CA LEU A 15 7.88 -21.67 -13.59
C LEU A 15 7.51 -21.58 -12.11
N LEU A 16 7.12 -22.71 -11.50
CA LEU A 16 6.77 -22.79 -10.09
C LEU A 16 7.99 -22.51 -9.19
N LEU A 17 9.17 -23.05 -9.53
CA LEU A 17 10.36 -22.86 -8.70
C LEU A 17 10.80 -21.39 -8.62
N PRO A 18 10.95 -20.64 -9.73
CA PRO A 18 11.20 -19.20 -9.68
C PRO A 18 10.09 -18.41 -8.98
N PHE A 19 8.83 -18.81 -9.15
CA PHE A 19 7.71 -18.13 -8.50
C PHE A 19 7.76 -18.30 -6.98
N ILE A 20 8.02 -19.53 -6.50
CA ILE A 20 8.24 -19.80 -5.08
C ILE A 20 9.46 -19.02 -4.57
N GLY A 21 10.54 -18.93 -5.36
CA GLY A 21 11.70 -18.10 -5.03
C GLY A 21 11.34 -16.62 -4.86
N CYS A 22 10.53 -16.06 -5.76
CA CYS A 22 10.06 -14.67 -5.66
C CYS A 22 9.15 -14.46 -4.44
N LEU A 23 8.25 -15.42 -4.16
CA LEU A 23 7.41 -15.38 -2.96
C LEU A 23 8.23 -15.49 -1.67
N TYR A 24 9.29 -16.30 -1.66
CA TYR A 24 10.22 -16.37 -0.54
C TYR A 24 10.94 -15.05 -0.33
N LEU A 25 11.48 -14.43 -1.39
CA LEU A 25 12.11 -13.11 -1.30
C LEU A 25 11.12 -12.04 -0.83
N LEU A 26 9.87 -12.08 -1.29
CA LEU A 26 8.80 -11.20 -0.82
C LEU A 26 8.55 -11.35 0.68
N PHE A 27 8.43 -12.59 1.15
CA PHE A 27 8.17 -12.87 2.56
C PHE A 27 9.36 -12.49 3.45
N ASP A 28 10.58 -12.85 3.05
CA ASP A 28 11.82 -12.48 3.74
C ASP A 28 12.01 -10.96 3.77
N ALA A 29 11.81 -10.27 2.64
CA ALA A 29 11.90 -8.82 2.58
C ALA A 29 10.79 -8.16 3.41
N GLN A 30 9.55 -8.65 3.37
CA GLN A 30 8.47 -8.12 4.22
C GLN A 30 8.79 -8.27 5.70
N GLN A 31 9.33 -9.41 6.13
CA GLN A 31 9.73 -9.63 7.51
C GLN A 31 10.88 -8.69 7.91
N LYS A 32 11.87 -8.50 7.03
CA LYS A 32 12.95 -7.53 7.26
C LYS A 32 12.46 -6.09 7.25
N LEU A 33 11.51 -5.72 6.39
CA LEU A 33 10.96 -4.36 6.33
C LEU A 33 10.32 -3.93 7.65
N GLN A 34 9.69 -4.87 8.35
CA GLN A 34 9.17 -4.59 9.68
C GLN A 34 10.28 -4.19 10.65
N ASN A 35 11.51 -4.68 10.46
CA ASN A 35 12.67 -4.30 11.27
C ASN A 35 13.14 -2.87 10.97
N TYR A 36 12.96 -2.36 9.76
CA TYR A 36 13.42 -1.02 9.35
C TYR A 36 12.34 0.08 9.43
N ASP A 37 11.15 -0.25 9.92
CA ASP A 37 10.07 0.71 10.20
C ASP A 37 10.02 0.97 11.70
N CYS A 38 11.06 1.67 12.18
CA CYS A 38 11.25 1.92 13.60
C CYS A 38 11.03 3.39 13.97
N HIS A 39 10.47 3.54 15.16
CA HIS A 39 10.42 4.79 15.87
C HIS A 39 11.80 5.09 16.44
N MET A 40 12.21 6.36 16.43
CA MET A 40 13.52 6.80 16.95
C MET A 40 13.38 7.66 18.21
N PRO A 41 12.86 7.12 19.34
CA PRO A 41 12.76 7.88 20.57
C PRO A 41 14.13 8.27 21.12
N LEU A 42 14.15 9.39 21.82
CA LEU A 42 15.34 10.02 22.38
C LEU A 42 15.29 10.01 23.90
N LEU A 43 16.46 9.91 24.55
CA LEU A 43 16.60 9.98 26.00
C LEU A 43 17.88 10.73 26.37
N ALA A 44 17.81 11.70 27.28
CA ALA A 44 19.02 12.33 27.81
C ALA A 44 19.80 11.34 28.69
N THR A 45 21.13 11.38 28.58
CA THR A 45 22.03 10.65 29.48
C THR A 45 22.99 11.62 30.16
N GLN A 46 23.80 11.14 31.10
CA GLN A 46 24.77 12.00 31.79
C GLN A 46 25.84 12.58 30.85
N GLN A 47 26.19 11.84 29.79
CA GLN A 47 27.28 12.20 28.86
C GLN A 47 26.78 12.72 27.51
N GLY A 48 25.48 12.60 27.24
CA GLY A 48 24.88 13.06 26.01
C GLY A 48 23.43 12.61 25.92
N PHE A 49 23.15 11.76 24.94
CA PHE A 49 21.82 11.23 24.72
C PHE A 49 21.89 9.80 24.16
N MET A 50 20.77 9.12 24.24
CA MET A 50 20.54 7.81 23.67
C MET A 50 19.42 7.91 22.65
N VAL A 51 19.60 7.22 21.52
CA VAL A 51 18.60 7.08 20.47
C VAL A 51 18.33 5.59 20.27
N ALA A 52 17.05 5.21 20.25
CA ALA A 52 16.68 3.90 19.76
C ALA A 52 16.66 3.90 18.22
N THR A 53 17.26 2.87 17.65
CA THR A 53 17.24 2.60 16.22
C THR A 53 16.44 1.32 15.97
N CYS A 54 16.35 0.93 14.71
CA CYS A 54 15.69 -0.29 14.28
C CYS A 54 16.34 -1.55 14.84
N ASN A 55 17.66 -1.49 15.07
CA ASN A 55 18.46 -2.65 15.41
C ASN A 55 19.02 -2.59 16.84
N GLY A 56 18.85 -1.47 17.56
CA GLY A 56 19.45 -1.33 18.88
C GLY A 56 19.27 0.03 19.54
N LEU A 57 20.14 0.31 20.52
CA LEU A 57 20.33 1.64 21.10
C LEU A 57 21.73 2.13 20.80
N ILE A 58 21.82 3.42 20.51
CA ILE A 58 23.09 4.12 20.38
C ILE A 58 23.11 5.24 21.41
N GLU A 59 24.06 5.19 22.34
CA GLU A 59 24.40 6.30 23.22
C GLU A 59 25.52 7.10 22.59
N ALA A 60 25.32 8.42 22.46
CA ALA A 60 26.26 9.30 21.80
C ALA A 60 26.36 10.66 22.51
N THR A 61 27.48 11.34 22.29
CA THR A 61 27.66 12.74 22.69
C THR A 61 26.90 13.66 21.73
N PRO A 62 26.62 14.92 22.10
CA PRO A 62 26.10 15.94 21.18
C PRO A 62 26.99 16.18 19.95
N ALA A 63 28.28 15.82 20.02
CA ALA A 63 29.20 15.90 18.88
C ALA A 63 29.11 14.68 17.94
N GLY A 64 28.23 13.72 18.23
CA GLY A 64 28.04 12.49 17.44
C GLY A 64 29.08 11.41 17.67
N GLU A 65 29.88 11.50 18.75
CA GLU A 65 30.75 10.40 19.15
C GLU A 65 29.92 9.30 19.82
N ILE A 66 29.99 8.08 19.28
CA ILE A 66 29.30 6.92 19.86
C ILE A 66 30.04 6.51 21.13
N LEU A 67 29.35 6.61 22.26
CA LEU A 67 29.83 6.18 23.58
C LEU A 67 29.58 4.69 23.80
N ARG A 68 28.41 4.22 23.36
CA ARG A 68 27.98 2.82 23.48
C ARG A 68 27.00 2.50 22.37
N SER A 69 27.02 1.25 21.91
CA SER A 69 25.98 0.69 21.04
C SER A 69 25.60 -0.68 21.59
N SER A 70 24.31 -0.97 21.64
CA SER A 70 23.77 -2.28 21.97
C SER A 70 22.76 -2.68 20.90
N GLU A 71 22.83 -3.91 20.43
CA GLU A 71 21.84 -4.46 19.52
C GLU A 71 20.67 -5.02 20.32
N PHE A 72 19.44 -4.91 19.79
CA PHE A 72 18.34 -5.68 20.33
C PHE A 72 18.65 -7.18 20.15
N PRO A 73 18.29 -8.04 21.12
CA PRO A 73 18.29 -9.47 20.87
C PRO A 73 17.44 -9.75 19.61
N PRO A 74 17.74 -10.80 18.83
CA PRO A 74 16.98 -11.13 17.63
C PRO A 74 15.53 -11.45 18.01
N LEU A 75 14.70 -10.41 18.01
CA LEU A 75 13.29 -10.50 18.34
C LEU A 75 12.53 -11.07 17.15
N HIS A 76 11.50 -11.87 17.44
CA HIS A 76 10.65 -12.44 16.39
C HIS A 76 9.83 -11.38 15.63
N LEU A 77 9.72 -10.17 16.18
CA LEU A 77 9.10 -8.98 15.59
C LEU A 77 9.97 -7.78 15.95
N SER A 78 10.10 -6.83 15.01
CA SER A 78 10.76 -5.56 15.27
C SER A 78 10.14 -4.87 16.50
N PRO A 79 10.94 -4.54 17.53
CA PRO A 79 10.45 -3.79 18.66
C PRO A 79 10.07 -2.40 18.15
N GLN A 80 8.78 -2.05 18.26
CA GLN A 80 8.35 -0.69 18.03
C GLN A 80 8.47 0.05 19.36
N ILE A 81 9.64 0.66 19.58
CA ILE A 81 9.92 1.41 20.79
C ILE A 81 9.36 2.82 20.63
N TYR A 82 8.33 3.14 21.39
CA TYR A 82 7.66 4.45 21.28
C TYR A 82 8.27 5.51 22.21
N ALA A 83 8.89 5.07 23.30
CA ALA A 83 9.50 5.95 24.28
C ALA A 83 10.55 5.23 25.12
N LEU A 84 11.49 6.03 25.61
CA LEU A 84 12.56 5.67 26.51
C LEU A 84 12.48 6.55 27.76
N ALA A 85 12.76 6.00 28.93
CA ALA A 85 12.97 6.77 30.15
C ALA A 85 14.08 6.14 31.00
N THR A 86 14.82 6.96 31.75
CA THR A 86 15.75 6.46 32.76
C THR A 86 15.01 6.10 34.04
N SER A 87 15.37 4.98 34.64
CA SER A 87 15.05 4.65 36.03
C SER A 87 16.19 5.05 36.94
N GLY A 88 15.88 5.54 38.16
CA GLY A 88 16.87 6.01 39.14
C GLY A 88 17.96 5.00 39.55
N SER A 89 17.89 3.77 39.04
CA SER A 89 18.83 2.66 39.20
C SER A 89 19.86 2.48 38.07
N ASP A 90 19.99 3.44 37.14
CA ASP A 90 20.68 3.25 35.84
C ASP A 90 20.00 2.17 34.97
N ASP A 91 18.73 1.84 35.22
CA ASP A 91 17.98 0.96 34.31
C ASP A 91 17.27 1.81 33.24
N LEU A 92 17.04 1.22 32.08
CA LEU A 92 16.27 1.81 31.00
C LEU A 92 14.84 1.28 31.03
N LEU A 93 13.86 2.18 31.03
CA LEU A 93 12.47 1.85 30.80
C LEU A 93 12.15 2.00 29.32
N VAL A 94 11.61 0.95 28.73
CA VAL A 94 11.34 0.83 27.29
C VAL A 94 9.85 0.55 27.10
N VAL A 95 9.16 1.42 26.37
CA VAL A 95 7.77 1.20 25.98
C VAL A 95 7.75 0.47 24.63
N ASP A 96 7.35 -0.80 24.64
CA ASP A 96 7.28 -1.63 23.44
C ASP A 96 5.86 -2.18 23.22
N MET A 97 5.32 -1.86 22.04
CA MET A 97 3.97 -2.23 21.61
C MET A 97 3.89 -3.57 20.88
N ASN A 98 4.99 -4.04 20.30
CA ASN A 98 5.04 -5.34 19.63
C ASN A 98 5.47 -6.45 20.60
N GLY A 99 6.21 -6.07 21.64
CA GLY A 99 6.59 -6.89 22.77
C GLY A 99 7.93 -7.59 22.55
N ILE A 100 8.88 -7.30 23.42
CA ILE A 100 10.13 -8.05 23.60
C ILE A 100 9.72 -9.45 24.08
N ASP A 101 10.08 -10.49 23.31
CA ASP A 101 9.65 -11.88 23.54
C ASP A 101 8.12 -12.11 23.53
N GLY A 102 7.36 -11.24 22.85
CA GLY A 102 5.91 -11.36 22.69
C GLY A 102 5.08 -10.81 23.86
N ALA A 103 5.73 -10.27 24.88
CA ALA A 103 5.04 -9.60 25.99
C ALA A 103 4.99 -8.09 25.76
N ARG A 104 3.80 -7.59 25.41
CA ARG A 104 3.54 -6.16 25.21
C ARG A 104 3.49 -5.43 26.54
N GLY A 105 4.01 -4.21 26.61
CA GLY A 105 3.91 -3.37 27.80
C GLY A 105 5.15 -2.52 28.05
N ILE A 106 5.46 -2.30 29.32
CA ILE A 106 6.64 -1.57 29.75
C ILE A 106 7.68 -2.57 30.21
N ASN A 107 8.86 -2.46 29.62
CA ASN A 107 10.02 -3.28 29.93
C ASN A 107 11.02 -2.45 30.73
N ARG A 108 11.64 -3.07 31.73
CA ARG A 108 12.85 -2.57 32.38
C ARG A 108 14.02 -3.37 31.85
N CYS A 109 14.95 -2.69 31.21
CA CYS A 109 16.13 -3.25 30.62
C CYS A 109 17.38 -2.70 31.31
N ASP A 110 18.45 -3.48 31.36
CA ASP A 110 19.77 -2.93 31.62
C ASP A 110 20.20 -2.00 30.47
N HIS A 111 21.16 -1.10 30.72
CA HIS A 111 21.68 -0.19 29.69
C HIS A 111 22.22 -0.90 28.43
N ALA A 112 22.61 -2.17 28.53
CA ALA A 112 23.11 -2.96 27.42
C ALA A 112 22.01 -3.69 26.64
N LEU A 113 20.74 -3.60 27.07
CA LEU A 113 19.61 -4.37 26.56
C LEU A 113 19.81 -5.89 26.58
N SER A 114 20.77 -6.36 27.35
CA SER A 114 21.09 -7.78 27.47
C SER A 114 20.06 -8.50 28.35
N GLN A 115 19.41 -7.76 29.24
CA GLN A 115 18.41 -8.27 30.17
C GLN A 115 17.23 -7.31 30.24
N CYS A 116 16.14 -7.65 29.55
CA CYS A 116 14.86 -6.95 29.66
C CYS A 116 13.87 -7.80 30.45
N THR A 117 13.16 -7.15 31.38
CA THR A 117 12.09 -7.76 32.16
C THR A 117 10.82 -6.94 32.01
N VAL A 118 9.71 -7.61 31.71
CA VAL A 118 8.40 -6.95 31.64
C VAL A 118 7.99 -6.57 33.05
N VAL A 119 7.96 -5.27 33.32
CA VAL A 119 7.61 -4.74 34.65
C VAL A 119 6.13 -4.39 34.76
N LEU A 120 5.50 -4.06 33.62
CA LEU A 120 4.07 -3.80 33.54
C LEU A 120 3.48 -4.44 32.28
N PRO A 121 3.00 -5.71 32.38
CA PRO A 121 2.37 -6.38 31.26
C PRO A 121 1.09 -5.66 30.83
N GLN A 122 0.86 -5.57 29.52
CA GLN A 122 -0.29 -4.87 28.96
C GLN A 122 -1.64 -5.37 29.53
N GLU A 123 -1.78 -6.69 29.66
CA GLU A 123 -3.01 -7.33 30.14
C GLU A 123 -3.30 -7.04 31.61
N GLN A 124 -2.27 -7.10 32.46
CA GLN A 124 -2.41 -6.91 33.90
C GLN A 124 -2.74 -5.46 34.25
N ALA A 125 -2.20 -4.52 33.49
CA ALA A 125 -2.41 -3.10 33.71
C ALA A 125 -3.57 -2.54 32.91
N GLU A 126 -4.34 -3.34 32.16
CA GLU A 126 -5.35 -2.83 31.22
C GLU A 126 -4.80 -1.70 30.33
N LEU A 127 -3.53 -1.81 29.93
CA LEU A 127 -2.89 -0.82 29.06
C LEU A 127 -3.43 -0.99 27.64
N SER A 128 -3.94 0.07 27.02
CA SER A 128 -4.48 -0.07 25.66
C SER A 128 -3.41 0.12 24.59
N ARG A 129 -2.46 1.04 24.83
CA ARG A 129 -1.32 1.39 23.97
C ARG A 129 -0.49 2.49 24.68
N PRO A 130 0.44 2.14 25.58
CA PRO A 130 1.34 3.14 26.15
C PRO A 130 2.18 3.77 25.03
N TYR A 131 2.31 5.09 25.03
CA TYR A 131 3.04 5.80 23.96
C TYR A 131 4.25 6.57 24.49
N GLY A 132 4.10 7.26 25.62
CA GLY A 132 5.18 7.93 26.33
C GLY A 132 5.31 7.39 27.75
N ILE A 133 6.52 7.56 28.29
CA ILE A 133 6.87 7.20 29.65
C ILE A 133 7.80 8.28 30.22
N HIS A 134 7.63 8.62 31.49
CA HIS A 134 8.55 9.52 32.18
C HIS A 134 8.64 9.12 33.65
N GLU A 135 9.85 9.05 34.19
CA GLU A 135 10.07 8.82 35.62
C GLU A 135 10.30 10.15 36.36
N ILE A 136 9.68 10.32 37.53
CA ILE A 136 9.92 11.43 38.44
C ILE A 136 9.78 10.98 39.88
N ASP A 137 10.81 11.21 40.69
CA ASP A 137 10.82 10.90 42.13
C ASP A 137 10.43 9.43 42.43
N GLY A 138 10.90 8.47 41.63
CA GLY A 138 10.56 7.05 41.76
C GLY A 138 9.13 6.69 41.33
N GLN A 139 8.41 7.61 40.69
CA GLN A 139 7.09 7.38 40.12
C GLN A 139 7.18 7.42 38.60
N VAL A 140 6.38 6.59 37.94
CA VAL A 140 6.36 6.49 36.48
C VAL A 140 5.04 7.02 35.96
N LEU A 141 5.10 8.02 35.09
CA LEU A 141 3.96 8.52 34.32
C LEU A 141 3.93 7.84 32.95
N VAL A 142 2.75 7.40 32.54
CA VAL A 142 2.51 6.72 31.27
C VAL A 142 1.26 7.31 30.63
N ASN A 143 1.38 7.86 29.43
CA ASN A 143 0.22 8.29 28.65
C ASN A 143 -0.33 7.15 27.77
N GLU A 144 -1.66 7.15 27.65
CA GLU A 144 -2.42 6.21 26.83
C GLU A 144 -3.34 6.97 25.89
N PRO A 145 -2.88 7.30 24.66
CA PRO A 145 -3.68 8.00 23.67
C PRO A 145 -5.06 7.39 23.48
N ASN A 146 -5.15 6.07 23.32
CA ASN A 146 -6.40 5.32 23.07
C ASN A 146 -7.38 5.30 24.26
N ARG A 147 -6.98 5.79 25.43
CA ARG A 147 -7.81 5.85 26.64
C ARG A 147 -7.90 7.27 27.21
N ASP A 148 -7.42 8.26 26.47
CA ASP A 148 -7.54 9.67 26.81
C ASP A 148 -7.04 10.02 28.22
N ARG A 149 -5.94 9.37 28.67
CA ARG A 149 -5.47 9.51 30.07
C ARG A 149 -3.96 9.39 30.23
N VAL A 150 -3.48 9.91 31.35
CA VAL A 150 -2.14 9.67 31.89
C VAL A 150 -2.27 8.94 33.22
N ARG A 151 -1.53 7.85 33.37
CA ARG A 151 -1.49 7.03 34.59
C ARG A 151 -0.18 7.17 35.32
N GLN A 152 -0.25 7.09 36.63
CA GLN A 152 0.88 7.20 37.54
C GLN A 152 1.07 5.88 38.28
N PHE A 153 2.28 5.35 38.23
CA PHE A 153 2.69 4.14 38.92
C PHE A 153 3.78 4.48 39.95
N ASP A 154 3.85 3.69 41.03
CA ASP A 154 4.96 3.76 41.97
C ASP A 154 6.16 2.90 41.52
N GLU A 155 7.22 2.88 42.32
CA GLU A 155 8.44 2.08 42.09
C GLU A 155 8.18 0.56 42.02
N HIS A 156 7.03 0.11 42.53
CA HIS A 156 6.55 -1.28 42.53
C HIS A 156 5.53 -1.55 41.42
N TRP A 157 5.39 -0.60 40.46
CA TRP A 157 4.47 -0.67 39.34
C TRP A 157 3.00 -0.82 39.73
N GLN A 158 2.64 -0.40 40.94
CA GLN A 158 1.25 -0.31 41.38
C GLN A 158 0.65 1.00 40.90
N LEU A 159 -0.58 0.95 40.39
CA LEU A 159 -1.30 2.15 39.97
C LEU A 159 -1.57 3.04 41.20
N VAL A 160 -0.93 4.21 41.24
CA VAL A 160 -1.13 5.23 42.28
C VAL A 160 -2.37 6.05 41.94
N SER A 161 -2.43 6.57 40.72
CA SER A 161 -3.54 7.41 40.28
C SER A 161 -3.69 7.41 38.75
N SER A 162 -4.90 7.77 38.28
CA SER A 162 -5.09 8.30 36.94
C SER A 162 -5.22 9.80 37.08
N LEU A 163 -4.43 10.57 36.33
CA LEU A 163 -4.44 12.02 36.43
C LEU A 163 -5.83 12.55 36.08
N PRO A 164 -6.42 13.46 36.89
CA PRO A 164 -7.77 13.98 36.68
C PRO A 164 -7.78 15.09 35.61
N LEU A 165 -7.11 14.85 34.48
CA LEU A 165 -7.03 15.75 33.34
C LEU A 165 -8.02 15.28 32.28
N SER A 166 -8.81 16.20 31.72
CA SER A 166 -9.71 15.90 30.60
C SER A 166 -8.90 15.96 29.31
N LEU A 167 -8.26 14.85 28.95
CA LEU A 167 -7.39 14.75 27.77
C LEU A 167 -8.14 14.10 26.60
N HIS A 168 -7.56 14.17 25.40
CA HIS A 168 -7.94 13.43 24.22
C HIS A 168 -6.68 13.09 23.42
N GLU A 169 -6.41 11.79 23.25
CA GLU A 169 -5.21 11.28 22.59
C GLU A 169 -3.89 11.91 23.10
N PRO A 170 -3.57 11.85 24.40
CA PRO A 170 -2.35 12.46 24.90
C PRO A 170 -1.11 11.69 24.40
N TYR A 171 -0.41 12.15 23.36
CA TYR A 171 0.75 11.45 22.78
C TYR A 171 2.10 11.80 23.44
N GLY A 172 2.25 13.01 23.97
CA GLY A 172 3.50 13.49 24.53
C GLY A 172 3.33 13.97 25.97
N LEU A 173 4.34 13.75 26.80
CA LEU A 173 4.43 14.38 28.11
C LEU A 173 5.89 14.61 28.48
N ASP A 174 6.13 15.64 29.28
CA ASP A 174 7.43 15.91 29.89
C ASP A 174 7.23 16.45 31.31
N VAL A 175 8.21 16.21 32.18
CA VAL A 175 8.15 16.59 33.58
C VAL A 175 9.43 17.28 34.02
N ARG A 176 9.31 18.49 34.56
CA ARG A 176 10.46 19.22 35.10
C ARG A 176 10.10 20.02 36.33
N GLN A 177 10.88 19.84 37.41
CA GLN A 177 10.79 20.65 38.63
C GLN A 177 9.35 20.73 39.20
N GLY A 178 8.62 19.59 39.19
CA GLY A 178 7.25 19.51 39.68
C GLY A 178 6.17 20.05 38.73
N TRP A 179 6.55 20.44 37.52
CA TRP A 179 5.63 20.76 36.43
C TRP A 179 5.53 19.60 35.45
N LEU A 180 4.32 19.31 35.02
CA LEU A 180 4.00 18.38 33.94
C LEU A 180 3.44 19.20 32.79
N VAL A 181 3.89 18.92 31.58
CA VAL A 181 3.25 19.35 30.34
C VAL A 181 2.80 18.12 29.57
N VAL A 182 1.57 18.16 29.05
CA VAL A 182 0.99 17.09 28.23
C VAL A 182 0.61 17.67 26.87
N ALA A 183 1.05 17.01 25.81
CA ALA A 183 0.56 17.22 24.45
C ALA A 183 -0.81 16.56 24.32
N ASP A 184 -1.87 17.35 24.44
CA ASP A 184 -3.27 16.91 24.36
C ASP A 184 -3.72 16.96 22.89
N THR A 185 -3.16 16.02 22.11
CA THR A 185 -3.09 16.04 20.65
C THR A 185 -4.47 16.14 19.99
N GLY A 186 -5.43 15.32 20.44
CA GLY A 186 -6.78 15.30 19.89
C GLY A 186 -7.56 16.59 20.16
N ASN A 187 -7.22 17.29 21.25
CA ASN A 187 -7.77 18.62 21.56
C ASN A 187 -6.91 19.78 21.03
N GLN A 188 -5.82 19.50 20.30
CA GLN A 188 -4.93 20.50 19.69
C GLN A 188 -4.42 21.57 20.68
N ARG A 189 -3.97 21.13 21.86
CA ARG A 189 -3.52 22.03 22.93
C ARG A 189 -2.45 21.40 23.81
N LEU A 190 -1.83 22.22 24.65
CA LEU A 190 -1.02 21.74 25.78
C LEU A 190 -1.77 21.91 27.08
N VAL A 191 -1.64 20.92 27.97
CA VAL A 191 -2.14 20.98 29.34
C VAL A 191 -0.94 21.01 30.27
N TYR A 192 -0.81 22.08 31.05
CA TYR A 192 0.18 22.19 32.11
C TYR A 192 -0.47 21.84 33.45
N ALA A 193 0.22 21.03 34.25
CA ALA A 193 -0.21 20.66 35.59
C ALA A 193 0.93 20.79 36.59
N GLN A 194 0.59 21.11 37.84
CA GLN A 194 1.55 21.19 38.93
C GLN A 194 1.36 20.02 39.90
N LYS A 195 2.46 19.44 40.34
CA LYS A 195 2.46 18.36 41.33
C LYS A 195 1.93 18.87 42.67
N GLN A 196 0.97 18.16 43.25
CA GLN A 196 0.41 18.42 44.57
C GLN A 196 0.68 17.23 45.50
N GLY A 197 1.59 17.44 46.45
CA GLY A 197 2.00 16.38 47.38
C GLY A 197 2.61 15.19 46.67
N GLN A 198 2.42 13.99 47.24
CA GLN A 198 3.06 12.77 46.76
C GLN A 198 2.33 12.06 45.62
N GLY A 199 1.12 12.47 45.21
CA GLY A 199 0.37 11.71 44.20
C GLY A 199 -0.69 12.48 43.41
N GLY A 200 -0.82 13.78 43.61
CA GLY A 200 -1.79 14.60 42.88
C GLY A 200 -1.13 15.42 41.78
N TRP A 201 -1.83 15.61 40.67
CA TRP A 201 -1.53 16.64 39.69
C TRP A 201 -2.78 17.51 39.55
N ILE A 202 -2.60 18.83 39.59
CA ILE A 202 -3.70 19.78 39.36
C ILE A 202 -3.37 20.57 38.11
N GLN A 203 -4.34 20.63 37.19
CA GLN A 203 -4.25 21.47 35.99
C GLN A 203 -4.05 22.93 36.41
N ASP A 204 -2.99 23.55 35.88
CA ASP A 204 -2.66 24.95 36.10
C ASP A 204 -3.18 25.81 34.95
N ARG A 205 -2.77 25.48 33.72
CA ARG A 205 -3.10 26.25 32.52
C ARG A 205 -3.19 25.40 31.25
N ILE A 206 -3.81 25.98 30.23
CA ILE A 206 -3.97 25.39 28.90
C ILE A 206 -3.41 26.38 27.87
N VAL A 207 -2.73 25.84 26.85
CA VAL A 207 -2.27 26.60 25.68
C VAL A 207 -2.90 25.98 24.43
N ASP A 208 -3.86 26.67 23.82
CA ASP A 208 -4.60 26.17 22.65
C ASP A 208 -3.88 26.52 21.33
N PHE A 209 -3.50 25.51 20.54
CA PHE A 209 -2.88 25.73 19.22
C PHE A 209 -3.91 26.15 18.16
N ALA A 210 -5.16 25.72 18.30
CA ALA A 210 -6.25 26.17 17.43
C ALA A 210 -6.43 27.70 17.44
N ALA A 211 -5.99 28.39 18.51
CA ALA A 211 -6.06 29.84 18.64
C ALA A 211 -4.83 30.58 18.08
N MET A 212 -3.77 29.88 17.65
CA MET A 212 -2.49 30.50 17.27
C MET A 212 -2.47 31.11 15.85
N GLY A 213 -3.59 31.06 15.12
CA GLY A 213 -3.82 31.82 13.88
C GLY A 213 -3.75 30.97 12.59
N GLU A 214 -4.33 31.52 11.52
CA GLU A 214 -4.29 30.93 10.16
C GLU A 214 -2.86 30.99 9.61
N GLY A 215 -2.28 29.84 9.23
CA GLY A 215 -0.99 29.79 8.52
C GLY A 215 -0.04 28.66 8.88
N VAL A 216 -0.36 27.83 9.88
CA VAL A 216 0.37 26.58 10.16
C VAL A 216 -0.62 25.43 9.99
N ASP A 217 -0.46 24.62 8.93
CA ASP A 217 -1.31 23.45 8.64
C ASP A 217 -1.17 22.30 9.67
N PHE A 218 -0.34 22.50 10.69
CA PHE A 218 -0.01 21.52 11.72
C PHE A 218 -0.39 22.08 13.09
N SER A 219 -1.52 21.63 13.65
CA SER A 219 -2.04 22.07 14.95
C SER A 219 -2.04 20.99 16.03
N ARG A 220 -1.56 19.78 15.70
CA ARG A 220 -1.62 18.60 16.58
C ARG A 220 -0.28 18.43 17.31
N PRO A 221 -0.16 18.79 18.60
CA PRO A 221 1.07 18.56 19.34
C PRO A 221 1.27 17.06 19.60
N LEU A 222 2.38 16.48 19.18
CA LEU A 222 2.71 15.06 19.40
C LEU A 222 3.65 14.84 20.58
N LYS A 223 4.73 15.62 20.63
CA LYS A 223 5.77 15.52 21.66
C LYS A 223 6.05 16.88 22.25
N VAL A 224 6.44 16.89 23.51
CA VAL A 224 6.72 18.10 24.28
C VAL A 224 8.01 17.90 25.06
N ALA A 225 8.79 18.96 25.19
CA ALA A 225 9.97 18.97 26.04
C ALA A 225 10.16 20.37 26.65
N PHE A 226 10.47 20.44 27.94
CA PHE A 226 10.71 21.70 28.63
C PHE A 226 12.06 22.30 28.21
N GLY A 227 12.02 23.49 27.61
CA GLY A 227 13.20 24.30 27.25
C GLY A 227 13.69 25.19 28.40
N HIS A 228 14.73 26.00 28.20
CA HIS A 228 15.26 26.86 29.27
C HIS A 228 14.22 27.93 29.72
N GLU A 229 14.35 28.46 30.95
CA GLU A 229 13.57 29.66 31.38
C GLU A 229 12.03 29.57 31.32
N GLY A 230 11.47 28.36 31.39
CA GLY A 230 10.01 28.15 31.35
C GLY A 230 9.44 28.02 29.94
N GLU A 231 10.30 27.94 28.92
CA GLU A 231 9.93 27.63 27.55
C GLU A 231 9.50 26.18 27.41
N THR A 232 8.75 25.89 26.35
CA THR A 232 8.38 24.54 25.94
C THR A 232 8.64 24.37 24.45
N TRP A 233 9.31 23.28 24.09
CA TRP A 233 9.45 22.81 22.73
C TRP A 233 8.33 21.83 22.44
N VAL A 234 7.76 21.92 21.25
CA VAL A 234 6.60 21.13 20.86
C VAL A 234 6.81 20.65 19.44
N LEU A 235 6.71 19.34 19.25
CA LEU A 235 6.64 18.73 17.94
C LEU A 235 5.18 18.76 17.48
N LEU A 236 4.90 19.43 16.37
CA LEU A 236 3.57 19.51 15.75
C LEU A 236 3.50 18.55 14.57
N ALA A 237 2.36 17.89 14.44
CA ALA A 237 2.07 16.98 13.35
C ALA A 237 0.91 17.40 12.48
N ASP A 238 0.87 16.77 11.30
CA ASP A 238 -0.24 16.82 10.37
C ASP A 238 -1.40 15.89 10.77
N SER A 239 -2.41 15.81 9.90
CA SER A 239 -3.58 14.93 10.09
C SER A 239 -3.25 13.44 10.08
N LEU A 240 -2.04 13.05 9.63
CA LEU A 240 -1.57 11.67 9.59
C LEU A 240 -0.68 11.32 10.79
N ASP A 241 -0.58 12.22 11.79
CA ASP A 241 0.30 12.06 12.95
C ASP A 241 1.79 11.98 12.57
N VAL A 242 2.17 12.60 11.46
CA VAL A 242 3.56 12.76 11.05
C VAL A 242 4.06 14.12 11.52
N GLY A 243 5.17 14.16 12.26
CA GLY A 243 5.74 15.43 12.74
C GLY A 243 6.27 16.28 11.57
N ARG A 244 5.76 17.51 11.45
CA ARG A 244 6.05 18.43 10.34
C ARG A 244 6.67 19.75 10.76
N ALA A 245 6.62 20.09 12.04
CA ALA A 245 7.24 21.30 12.54
C ALA A 245 7.61 21.15 14.00
N VAL A 246 8.67 21.86 14.41
CA VAL A 246 8.94 22.09 15.83
C VAL A 246 8.63 23.54 16.14
N VAL A 247 7.90 23.80 17.22
CA VAL A 247 7.67 25.15 17.73
C VAL A 247 8.27 25.30 19.11
N ARG A 248 8.80 26.49 19.37
CA ARG A 248 9.25 26.92 20.69
C ARG A 248 8.27 27.95 21.20
N ILE A 249 7.69 27.71 22.37
CA ILE A 249 6.73 28.60 23.01
C ILE A 249 7.27 29.10 24.35
N ASP A 250 6.90 30.31 24.72
CA ASP A 250 7.24 30.88 26.03
C ASP A 250 6.33 30.34 27.16
N ALA A 251 6.59 30.82 28.37
CA ALA A 251 5.78 30.47 29.54
C ALA A 251 4.34 31.01 29.49
N GLN A 252 3.98 31.86 28.53
CA GLN A 252 2.62 32.35 28.32
C GLN A 252 1.92 31.62 27.17
N GLY A 253 2.62 30.70 26.49
CA GLY A 253 2.12 29.97 25.33
C GLY A 253 2.24 30.74 24.02
N GLN A 254 2.98 31.84 23.97
CA GLN A 254 3.26 32.55 22.71
C GLN A 254 4.35 31.82 21.94
N VAL A 255 4.14 31.67 20.62
CA VAL A 255 5.15 31.10 19.72
C VAL A 255 6.31 32.07 19.58
N LEU A 256 7.49 31.63 20.05
CA LEU A 256 8.75 32.34 19.88
C LEU A 256 9.35 32.05 18.50
N ASN A 257 9.35 30.79 18.09
CA ASN A 257 9.95 30.33 16.84
C ASN A 257 9.23 29.09 16.29
N THR A 258 9.24 28.95 14.97
CA THR A 258 8.82 27.74 14.25
C THR A 258 9.96 27.27 13.36
N TYR A 259 10.26 25.98 13.43
CA TYR A 259 11.33 25.33 12.69
C TYR A 259 10.71 24.27 11.79
N LEU A 260 10.88 24.45 10.49
CA LEU A 260 10.45 23.49 9.47
C LEU A 260 11.60 22.53 9.18
N PRO A 261 11.34 21.23 9.08
CA PRO A 261 12.35 20.26 8.69
C PRO A 261 12.61 20.30 7.18
N PRO A 262 13.63 19.57 6.68
CA PRO A 262 13.80 19.32 5.26
C PRO A 262 12.57 18.67 4.63
N GLU A 263 12.50 18.72 3.29
CA GLU A 263 11.53 17.93 2.52
C GLU A 263 11.72 16.42 2.83
N ASP A 264 10.64 15.66 2.83
CA ASP A 264 10.58 14.23 3.17
C ASP A 264 10.88 13.83 4.63
N ALA A 265 11.18 14.79 5.50
CA ALA A 265 11.39 14.50 6.92
C ALA A 265 10.09 14.06 7.61
N GLU A 266 10.20 13.02 8.44
CA GLU A 266 9.13 12.55 9.32
C GLU A 266 9.63 12.61 10.76
N LEU A 267 9.43 13.77 11.39
CA LEU A 267 9.90 14.01 12.75
C LEU A 267 9.12 13.13 13.74
N PHE A 268 9.82 12.45 14.64
CA PHE A 268 9.22 11.49 15.55
C PHE A 268 9.30 11.88 17.02
N ASP A 269 10.50 12.24 17.52
CA ASP A 269 10.73 12.58 18.91
C ASP A 269 11.59 13.83 19.09
N ILE A 270 11.51 14.45 20.27
CA ILE A 270 12.29 15.63 20.63
C ILE A 270 12.93 15.47 22.00
N LEU A 271 14.15 16.00 22.14
CA LEU A 271 14.90 16.00 23.40
C LEU A 271 15.50 17.38 23.65
N ALA A 272 15.03 18.04 24.70
CA ALA A 272 15.57 19.33 25.13
C ALA A 272 16.87 19.15 25.92
N LEU A 273 17.94 19.75 25.41
CA LEU A 273 19.20 19.96 26.11
C LEU A 273 19.28 21.42 26.60
N PRO A 274 20.22 21.78 27.49
CA PRO A 274 20.25 23.12 28.09
C PRO A 274 20.29 24.30 27.09
N ASP A 275 20.92 24.11 25.93
CA ASP A 275 21.16 25.16 24.93
C ASP A 275 20.63 24.85 23.52
N ARG A 276 20.01 23.68 23.33
CA ARG A 276 19.57 23.18 22.01
C ARG A 276 18.48 22.13 22.15
N LEU A 277 17.82 21.82 21.04
CA LEU A 277 16.90 20.69 20.92
C LEU A 277 17.50 19.66 19.95
N ILE A 278 17.42 18.39 20.29
CA ILE A 278 17.66 17.29 19.35
C ILE A 278 16.29 16.78 18.89
N VAL A 279 16.16 16.53 17.59
CA VAL A 279 14.94 16.03 16.96
C VAL A 279 15.29 14.78 16.17
N SER A 280 14.52 13.71 16.31
CA SER A 280 14.71 12.50 15.50
C SER A 280 13.78 12.47 14.30
N ASP A 281 14.27 11.88 13.22
CA ASP A 281 13.57 11.70 11.95
C ASP A 281 13.55 10.21 11.59
N SER A 282 12.38 9.58 11.69
CA SER A 282 12.23 8.14 11.45
C SER A 282 12.28 7.78 9.98
N ALA A 283 11.88 8.68 9.07
CA ALA A 283 11.89 8.38 7.63
C ALA A 283 13.32 8.39 7.09
N LEU A 284 14.08 9.44 7.43
CA LEU A 284 15.44 9.63 6.93
C LEU A 284 16.52 8.99 7.83
N HIS A 285 16.12 8.43 8.97
CA HIS A 285 17.02 7.93 10.02
C HIS A 285 18.12 8.94 10.32
N THR A 286 17.71 10.16 10.64
CA THR A 286 18.66 11.23 10.93
C THR A 286 18.27 11.93 12.22
N LEU A 287 19.23 12.64 12.79
CA LEU A 287 19.02 13.50 13.94
C LEU A 287 19.26 14.93 13.50
N TYR A 288 18.40 15.82 13.92
CA TYR A 288 18.57 17.25 13.74
C TYR A 288 18.89 17.94 15.06
N GLU A 289 19.70 18.98 14.97
CA GLU A 289 19.91 19.95 16.02
C GLU A 289 19.12 21.23 15.68
N VAL A 290 18.39 21.74 16.66
CA VAL A 290 17.70 23.02 16.58
C VAL A 290 18.24 23.92 17.68
N GLY A 291 18.96 24.96 17.28
CA GLY A 291 19.43 26.01 18.19
C GLY A 291 18.33 27.04 18.46
N PRO A 292 18.43 27.81 19.57
CA PRO A 292 17.41 28.79 19.97
C PRO A 292 17.16 29.88 18.91
N ASN A 293 18.16 30.19 18.08
CA ASN A 293 18.07 31.19 17.00
C ASN A 293 18.42 30.63 15.62
N GLY A 294 18.66 29.32 15.50
CA GLY A 294 19.17 28.68 14.29
C GLY A 294 18.10 27.88 13.55
N GLY A 295 18.27 27.65 12.25
CA GLY A 295 17.45 26.67 11.54
C GLY A 295 17.71 25.25 12.04
N MET A 296 16.87 24.30 11.62
CA MET A 296 17.09 22.88 11.83
C MET A 296 18.28 22.42 10.96
N GLN A 297 19.30 21.80 11.57
CA GLN A 297 20.49 21.31 10.87
C GLN A 297 20.73 19.85 11.24
N THR A 298 21.31 19.06 10.35
CA THR A 298 21.67 17.68 10.69
C THR A 298 22.72 17.66 11.81
N LEU A 299 22.39 16.96 12.90
CA LEU A 299 23.25 16.79 14.05
C LEU A 299 24.53 16.06 13.65
N ALA A 300 25.67 16.63 14.04
CA ALA A 300 26.97 16.00 13.92
C ALA A 300 27.27 15.45 12.51
N GLN A 301 27.11 16.30 11.49
CA GLN A 301 27.37 15.90 10.10
C GLN A 301 28.80 15.35 9.92
N GLY A 302 28.91 14.15 9.34
CA GLY A 302 30.16 13.39 9.17
C GLY A 302 30.62 12.62 10.41
N SER A 303 29.83 12.58 11.49
CA SER A 303 30.17 11.85 12.71
C SER A 303 29.95 10.33 12.60
N PRO A 304 30.57 9.54 13.50
CA PRO A 304 30.27 8.11 13.61
C PRO A 304 28.79 7.80 13.84
N LEU A 305 28.09 8.62 14.63
CA LEU A 305 26.66 8.47 14.86
C LEU A 305 25.86 8.60 13.55
N GLN A 306 26.11 9.66 12.78
CA GLN A 306 25.42 9.87 11.51
C GLN A 306 25.70 8.72 10.54
N ALA A 307 26.95 8.25 10.46
CA ALA A 307 27.30 7.11 9.61
C ALA A 307 26.55 5.83 10.00
N SER A 308 26.43 5.54 11.31
CA SER A 308 25.69 4.38 11.80
C SER A 308 24.18 4.46 11.52
N LEU A 309 23.58 5.65 11.68
CA LEU A 309 22.17 5.83 11.33
C LEU A 309 21.92 5.73 9.82
N HIS A 310 22.85 6.25 9.02
CA HIS A 310 22.79 6.15 7.56
C HIS A 310 22.93 4.70 7.07
N GLU A 311 23.78 3.89 7.71
CA GLU A 311 23.89 2.45 7.41
C GLU A 311 22.54 1.74 7.62
N VAL A 312 21.84 2.01 8.73
CA VAL A 312 20.49 1.46 8.99
C VAL A 312 19.50 1.90 7.90
N TYR A 313 19.56 3.17 7.47
CA TYR A 313 18.73 3.68 6.38
C TYR A 313 19.00 2.96 5.05
N GLU A 314 20.28 2.84 4.67
CA GLU A 314 20.69 2.19 3.41
C GLU A 314 20.26 0.72 3.38
N GLU A 315 20.43 0.00 4.49
CA GLU A 315 19.95 -1.37 4.63
C GLU A 315 18.42 -1.45 4.45
N GLY A 316 17.68 -0.56 5.11
CA GLY A 316 16.22 -0.48 4.98
C GLY A 316 15.79 -0.24 3.53
N GLN A 317 16.44 0.69 2.83
CA GLN A 317 16.17 0.97 1.41
C GLN A 317 16.53 -0.23 0.51
N GLN A 318 17.63 -0.92 0.80
CA GLN A 318 18.00 -2.14 0.07
C GLN A 318 16.93 -3.22 0.23
N VAL A 319 16.39 -3.43 1.44
CA VAL A 319 15.31 -4.38 1.69
C VAL A 319 14.01 -3.94 1.00
N ARG A 320 13.66 -2.65 1.00
CA ARG A 320 12.51 -2.12 0.23
C ARG A 320 12.67 -2.40 -1.26
N GLY A 321 13.88 -2.23 -1.79
CA GLY A 321 14.25 -2.62 -3.13
C GLY A 321 14.03 -4.11 -3.37
N GLN A 322 14.57 -4.99 -2.53
CA GLN A 322 14.38 -6.44 -2.63
C GLN A 322 12.91 -6.86 -2.63
N PHE A 323 12.09 -6.25 -1.77
CA PHE A 323 10.64 -6.49 -1.74
C PHE A 323 9.99 -6.13 -3.08
N LYS A 324 10.27 -4.92 -3.61
CA LYS A 324 9.78 -4.48 -4.93
C LYS A 324 10.21 -5.46 -6.03
N TRP A 325 11.48 -5.86 -6.06
CA TRP A 325 12.01 -6.83 -7.02
C TRP A 325 11.36 -8.21 -6.92
N GLY A 326 11.12 -8.70 -5.70
CA GLY A 326 10.39 -9.94 -5.46
C GLY A 326 8.96 -9.87 -6.01
N LEU A 327 8.27 -8.75 -5.79
CA LEU A 327 6.91 -8.51 -6.31
C LEU A 327 6.90 -8.51 -7.83
N PHE A 328 7.82 -7.78 -8.45
CA PHE A 328 7.96 -7.71 -9.90
C PHE A 328 8.28 -9.08 -10.50
N GLY A 329 9.22 -9.83 -9.92
CA GLY A 329 9.57 -11.17 -10.35
C GLY A 329 8.37 -12.12 -10.30
N ALA A 330 7.61 -12.11 -9.21
CA ALA A 330 6.41 -12.93 -9.04
C ALA A 330 5.34 -12.59 -10.11
N CYS A 331 5.07 -11.31 -10.34
CA CYS A 331 4.14 -10.86 -11.36
C CYS A 331 4.60 -11.26 -12.78
N ALA A 332 5.86 -11.04 -13.12
CA ALA A 332 6.41 -11.37 -14.44
C ALA A 332 6.34 -12.87 -14.75
N ILE A 333 6.61 -13.74 -13.76
CA ILE A 333 6.49 -15.19 -13.93
C ILE A 333 5.04 -15.61 -14.12
N LEU A 334 4.11 -15.04 -13.35
CA LEU A 334 2.68 -15.32 -13.50
C LEU A 334 2.19 -14.94 -14.90
N ILE A 335 2.58 -13.77 -15.41
CA ILE A 335 2.24 -13.33 -16.77
C ILE A 335 2.87 -14.24 -17.82
N GLY A 336 4.16 -14.59 -17.67
CA GLY A 336 4.86 -15.52 -18.55
C GLY A 336 4.19 -16.89 -18.61
N TYR A 337 3.70 -17.39 -17.46
CA TYR A 337 2.91 -18.62 -17.39
C TYR A 337 1.59 -18.51 -18.18
N LEU A 338 0.85 -17.42 -17.99
CA LEU A 338 -0.42 -17.19 -18.70
C LEU A 338 -0.21 -17.10 -20.21
N LEU A 339 0.85 -16.42 -20.66
CA LEU A 339 1.24 -16.32 -22.07
C LEU A 339 1.65 -17.68 -22.66
N LEU A 340 2.50 -18.43 -21.95
CA LEU A 340 2.95 -19.74 -22.40
C LEU A 340 1.79 -20.73 -22.49
N ARG A 341 0.90 -20.73 -21.50
CA ARG A 341 -0.30 -21.56 -21.48
C ARG A 341 -1.22 -21.23 -22.66
N SER A 342 -1.50 -19.94 -22.87
CA SER A 342 -2.28 -19.45 -24.01
C SER A 342 -1.67 -19.90 -25.35
N TRP A 343 -0.35 -19.80 -25.50
CA TRP A 343 0.36 -20.26 -26.69
C TRP A 343 0.30 -21.78 -26.88
N GLN A 344 0.42 -22.56 -25.81
CA GLN A 344 0.31 -24.02 -25.88
C GLN A 344 -1.09 -24.48 -26.28
N GLU A 345 -2.12 -23.86 -25.71
CA GLU A 345 -3.52 -24.14 -26.06
C GLU A 345 -3.79 -23.78 -27.53
N SER A 346 -3.24 -22.66 -28.03
CA SER A 346 -3.28 -22.30 -29.45
C SER A 346 -2.61 -23.36 -30.36
N ARG A 347 -1.46 -23.92 -29.96
CA ARG A 347 -0.78 -24.98 -30.73
C ARG A 347 -1.51 -26.32 -30.70
N GLN A 348 -2.08 -26.71 -29.57
CA GLN A 348 -2.84 -27.96 -29.48
C GLN A 348 -4.08 -27.91 -30.36
N GLN A 349 -4.76 -26.76 -30.40
CA GLN A 349 -5.93 -26.56 -31.26
C GLN A 349 -5.59 -26.49 -32.75
N GLY A 350 -4.36 -26.08 -33.11
CA GLY A 350 -3.90 -26.09 -34.50
C GLY A 350 -3.57 -27.49 -35.06
N GLY A 351 -3.23 -28.46 -34.20
CA GLY A 351 -2.81 -29.81 -34.61
C GLY A 351 -3.95 -30.82 -34.71
N GLU A 352 -4.97 -30.67 -33.89
CA GLU A 352 -6.20 -31.46 -33.93
C GLU A 352 -7.36 -30.49 -34.13
N ARG A 353 -7.49 -29.90 -35.33
CA ARG A 353 -8.85 -29.65 -35.80
C ARG A 353 -9.48 -31.04 -35.83
N PRO A 354 -10.46 -31.37 -34.97
CA PRO A 354 -11.24 -32.56 -35.23
C PRO A 354 -11.61 -32.47 -36.71
N GLN A 355 -11.44 -33.56 -37.45
CA GLN A 355 -12.20 -33.75 -38.67
C GLN A 355 -13.67 -33.83 -38.24
N SER A 356 -14.21 -32.72 -37.73
CA SER A 356 -15.60 -32.36 -37.81
C SER A 356 -15.89 -32.60 -39.26
N ALA A 357 -16.67 -33.66 -39.52
CA ALA A 357 -17.09 -34.05 -40.86
C ALA A 357 -17.30 -32.75 -41.63
N SER A 358 -16.42 -32.47 -42.60
CA SER A 358 -16.31 -31.14 -43.20
C SER A 358 -17.72 -30.66 -43.39
N PRO A 359 -18.16 -29.59 -42.68
CA PRO A 359 -19.54 -29.15 -42.77
C PRO A 359 -19.82 -29.09 -44.25
N THR A 360 -20.88 -29.77 -44.69
CA THR A 360 -21.16 -29.90 -46.12
C THR A 360 -21.35 -28.48 -46.61
N MET A 361 -20.26 -27.87 -47.08
CA MET A 361 -20.27 -26.49 -47.52
C MET A 361 -21.17 -26.57 -48.73
N VAL A 362 -22.36 -25.98 -48.58
CA VAL A 362 -23.26 -25.79 -49.70
C VAL A 362 -22.59 -24.73 -50.57
N GLU A 363 -21.61 -25.16 -51.36
CA GLU A 363 -20.95 -24.30 -52.33
C GLU A 363 -22.02 -23.78 -53.30
N GLY A 364 -22.08 -22.46 -53.45
CA GLY A 364 -22.97 -21.81 -54.41
C GLY A 364 -24.22 -21.13 -53.85
N ILE A 365 -24.37 -20.97 -52.51
CA ILE A 365 -25.41 -20.07 -52.00
C ILE A 365 -25.00 -18.62 -52.30
N ASP A 366 -25.72 -17.98 -53.21
CA ASP A 366 -25.58 -16.55 -53.47
C ASP A 366 -25.99 -15.74 -52.21
N PRO A 367 -25.09 -14.95 -51.59
CA PRO A 367 -25.43 -14.09 -50.45
C PRO A 367 -26.57 -13.09 -50.77
N HIS A 368 -26.81 -12.82 -52.05
CA HIS A 368 -27.88 -11.96 -52.53
C HIS A 368 -29.18 -12.70 -52.84
N ASN A 369 -29.29 -14.00 -52.54
CA ASN A 369 -30.54 -14.73 -52.71
C ASN A 369 -31.66 -14.05 -51.86
N PRO A 370 -32.73 -13.55 -52.49
CA PRO A 370 -33.79 -12.80 -51.80
C PRO A 370 -34.60 -13.66 -50.82
N GLU A 371 -34.48 -14.99 -50.88
CA GLU A 371 -35.09 -15.91 -49.93
C GLU A 371 -34.34 -15.97 -48.59
N ILE A 372 -33.09 -15.49 -48.54
CA ILE A 372 -32.31 -15.44 -47.29
C ILE A 372 -32.85 -14.31 -46.41
N ARG A 373 -33.34 -14.70 -45.24
CA ARG A 373 -33.75 -13.74 -44.21
C ARG A 373 -32.54 -13.42 -43.33
N TRP A 374 -31.87 -12.31 -43.63
CA TRP A 374 -30.77 -11.81 -42.82
C TRP A 374 -31.29 -11.16 -41.53
N ILE A 375 -30.70 -11.58 -40.42
CA ILE A 375 -30.82 -10.99 -39.09
C ILE A 375 -29.61 -10.08 -38.93
N ASP A 376 -29.85 -8.80 -39.16
CA ASP A 376 -28.83 -7.78 -38.97
C ASP A 376 -28.66 -7.51 -37.46
N PRO A 377 -27.43 -7.23 -37.00
CA PRO A 377 -27.21 -6.63 -35.68
C PRO A 377 -28.08 -5.38 -35.54
N GLU A 378 -28.73 -5.19 -34.39
CA GLU A 378 -29.51 -3.97 -34.18
C GLU A 378 -28.59 -2.74 -34.31
N GLY A 379 -28.82 -1.92 -35.33
CA GLY A 379 -27.94 -0.79 -35.67
C GLY A 379 -27.77 0.21 -34.53
N GLU A 380 -28.77 0.34 -33.65
CA GLU A 380 -28.69 1.15 -32.44
C GLU A 380 -27.70 0.61 -31.41
N SER A 381 -27.59 -0.72 -31.27
CA SER A 381 -26.67 -1.34 -30.31
C SER A 381 -25.21 -1.11 -30.70
N ARG A 382 -24.90 -1.09 -32.00
CA ARG A 382 -23.55 -0.76 -32.48
C ARG A 382 -23.12 0.63 -32.03
N ASN A 383 -24.01 1.62 -32.21
CA ASN A 383 -23.74 2.99 -31.76
C ASN A 383 -23.64 3.08 -30.23
N GLN A 384 -24.41 2.30 -29.48
CA GLN A 384 -24.30 2.23 -28.02
C GLN A 384 -22.98 1.60 -27.57
N MET A 385 -22.51 0.54 -28.23
CA MET A 385 -21.26 -0.14 -27.88
C MET A 385 -20.03 0.71 -28.21
N ASP A 386 -20.02 1.38 -29.37
CA ASP A 386 -18.96 2.33 -29.72
C ASP A 386 -18.94 3.53 -28.73
N ARG A 387 -20.10 4.02 -28.29
CA ARG A 387 -20.21 5.04 -27.23
C ARG A 387 -19.74 4.53 -25.87
N ALA A 388 -20.09 3.30 -25.49
CA ALA A 388 -19.68 2.69 -24.22
C ALA A 388 -18.17 2.47 -24.17
N LEU A 389 -17.56 2.00 -25.27
CA LEU A 389 -16.11 1.89 -25.41
C LEU A 389 -15.42 3.25 -25.35
N LEU A 390 -16.00 4.28 -25.97
CA LEU A 390 -15.51 5.65 -25.88
C LEU A 390 -15.60 6.20 -24.45
N LEU A 391 -16.70 5.94 -23.72
CA LEU A 391 -16.85 6.32 -22.31
C LEU A 391 -15.86 5.57 -21.40
N LEU A 392 -15.66 4.27 -21.63
CA LEU A 392 -14.64 3.46 -20.94
C LEU A 392 -13.22 3.98 -21.21
N ALA A 393 -12.96 4.48 -22.42
CA ALA A 393 -11.71 5.15 -22.74
C ALA A 393 -11.59 6.55 -22.10
N LEU A 394 -12.70 7.21 -21.75
CA LEU A 394 -12.63 8.49 -21.04
C LEU A 394 -12.37 8.34 -19.54
N LEU A 395 -12.69 7.19 -18.93
CA LEU A 395 -12.47 6.93 -17.49
C LEU A 395 -11.00 7.05 -17.04
N PRO A 396 -9.99 6.45 -17.72
CA PRO A 396 -8.58 6.65 -17.38
C PRO A 396 -8.14 8.10 -17.54
N LEU A 397 -8.65 8.78 -18.57
CA LEU A 397 -8.38 10.20 -18.85
C LEU A 397 -8.93 11.09 -17.72
N LEU A 398 -10.13 10.79 -17.23
CA LEU A 398 -10.70 11.41 -16.04
C LEU A 398 -9.86 11.07 -14.79
N GLY A 399 -9.34 9.85 -14.68
CA GLY A 399 -8.39 9.46 -13.63
C GLY A 399 -7.12 10.31 -13.65
N VAL A 400 -6.50 10.52 -14.82
CA VAL A 400 -5.35 11.42 -14.98
C VAL A 400 -5.69 12.86 -14.59
N VAL A 401 -6.88 13.35 -14.96
CA VAL A 401 -7.33 14.71 -14.59
C VAL A 401 -7.62 14.81 -13.10
N ILE A 402 -8.22 13.80 -12.47
CA ILE A 402 -8.50 13.79 -11.03
C ILE A 402 -7.18 13.72 -10.25
N ILE A 403 -6.28 12.82 -10.64
CA ILE A 403 -4.91 12.74 -10.11
C ILE A 403 -4.26 14.12 -10.27
N GLY A 404 -4.17 14.64 -11.49
CA GLY A 404 -3.64 15.96 -11.78
C GLY A 404 -4.25 17.06 -10.91
N VAL A 405 -5.58 17.20 -10.84
CA VAL A 405 -6.26 18.25 -10.06
C VAL A 405 -6.07 18.09 -8.56
N ARG A 406 -6.04 16.85 -8.05
CA ARG A 406 -5.78 16.59 -6.62
C ARG A 406 -4.34 16.92 -6.25
N PHE A 407 -3.42 16.76 -7.22
CA PHE A 407 -2.01 17.01 -7.06
C PHE A 407 -1.59 18.45 -7.44
N PHE A 408 -2.34 19.19 -8.26
CA PHE A 408 -2.04 20.60 -8.61
C PHE A 408 -2.21 21.58 -7.44
N GLY A 409 -2.61 21.11 -6.25
CA GLY A 409 -2.68 21.90 -5.02
C GLY A 409 -1.44 21.80 -4.13
N GLU A 410 -0.55 20.83 -4.35
CA GLU A 410 0.66 20.58 -3.55
C GLU A 410 1.86 20.41 -4.51
N ASP A 411 3.08 20.68 -4.06
CA ASP A 411 4.31 20.60 -4.86
C ASP A 411 4.57 19.16 -5.34
N VAL A 412 3.92 18.77 -6.44
CA VAL A 412 4.10 17.45 -7.00
C VAL A 412 5.28 17.45 -7.94
N ASP A 413 6.22 16.56 -7.63
CA ASP A 413 7.34 16.26 -8.49
C ASP A 413 6.82 15.85 -9.87
N LEU A 414 7.09 16.71 -10.85
CA LEU A 414 6.72 16.52 -12.25
C LEU A 414 7.20 15.15 -12.75
N TRP A 415 8.24 14.61 -12.13
CA TRP A 415 8.78 13.29 -12.41
C TRP A 415 7.80 12.16 -12.09
N GLU A 416 7.12 12.15 -10.93
CA GLU A 416 6.12 11.11 -10.60
C GLU A 416 4.93 11.13 -11.56
N VAL A 417 4.51 12.32 -12.00
CA VAL A 417 3.44 12.47 -13.00
C VAL A 417 3.90 11.98 -14.37
N LEU A 418 5.15 12.25 -14.74
CA LEU A 418 5.74 11.80 -16.00
C LEU A 418 5.99 10.29 -16.04
N THR A 419 6.15 9.63 -14.90
CA THR A 419 6.37 8.18 -14.81
C THR A 419 5.06 7.40 -14.69
N GLN A 420 4.05 7.94 -14.00
CA GLN A 420 2.73 7.30 -13.91
C GLN A 420 1.78 7.66 -15.07
N GLY A 421 1.95 8.81 -15.72
CA GLY A 421 1.12 9.27 -16.84
C GLY A 421 1.15 8.34 -18.08
N PRO A 422 2.32 7.87 -18.54
CA PRO A 422 2.42 6.94 -19.66
C PRO A 422 1.76 5.59 -19.38
N LEU A 423 1.76 5.13 -18.12
CA LEU A 423 1.06 3.89 -17.70
C LEU A 423 -0.44 4.00 -17.96
N LEU A 424 -1.08 5.09 -17.53
CA LEU A 424 -2.50 5.33 -17.77
C LEU A 424 -2.80 5.42 -19.28
N LEU A 425 -1.90 6.01 -20.08
CA LEU A 425 -2.04 6.07 -21.53
C LEU A 425 -1.89 4.70 -22.21
N VAL A 426 -1.00 3.82 -21.72
CA VAL A 426 -0.85 2.45 -22.25
C VAL A 426 -2.08 1.61 -21.93
N ILE A 427 -2.56 1.64 -20.68
CA ILE A 427 -3.81 0.94 -20.28
C ILE A 427 -4.98 1.45 -21.12
N LEU A 428 -5.06 2.77 -21.31
CA LEU A 428 -6.09 3.39 -22.14
C LEU A 428 -6.00 2.92 -23.60
N GLY A 429 -4.80 2.95 -24.18
CA GLY A 429 -4.54 2.46 -25.53
C GLY A 429 -4.92 0.98 -25.69
N MET A 430 -4.67 0.16 -24.67
CA MET A 430 -5.08 -1.24 -24.63
C MET A 430 -6.59 -1.41 -24.64
N VAL A 431 -7.32 -0.72 -23.76
CA VAL A 431 -8.79 -0.80 -23.70
C VAL A 431 -9.40 -0.38 -25.04
N VAL A 432 -8.87 0.68 -25.66
CA VAL A 432 -9.32 1.15 -26.98
C VAL A 432 -8.99 0.14 -28.09
N LEU A 433 -7.78 -0.44 -28.11
CA LEU A 433 -7.39 -1.44 -29.11
C LEU A 433 -8.21 -2.72 -28.99
N ILE A 434 -8.41 -3.23 -27.77
CA ILE A 434 -9.24 -4.42 -27.50
C ILE A 434 -10.69 -4.14 -27.90
N GLY A 435 -11.23 -3.00 -27.46
CA GLY A 435 -12.59 -2.58 -27.80
C GLY A 435 -12.81 -2.43 -29.30
N ARG A 436 -11.86 -1.82 -30.01
CA ARG A 436 -11.95 -1.59 -31.46
C ARG A 436 -11.75 -2.86 -32.27
N THR A 437 -10.78 -3.71 -31.89
CA THR A 437 -10.57 -5.01 -32.55
C THR A 437 -11.80 -5.89 -32.36
N TRP A 438 -12.36 -5.93 -31.15
CA TRP A 438 -13.60 -6.64 -30.85
C TRP A 438 -14.81 -6.06 -31.60
N SER A 439 -15.07 -4.74 -31.53
CA SER A 439 -16.17 -4.07 -32.26
C SER A 439 -16.07 -4.33 -33.78
N SER A 440 -14.87 -4.24 -34.37
CA SER A 440 -14.68 -4.43 -35.81
C SER A 440 -14.94 -5.86 -36.31
N GLN A 441 -14.62 -6.87 -35.50
CA GLN A 441 -14.85 -8.28 -35.82
C GLN A 441 -16.32 -8.67 -35.63
N VAL A 442 -16.95 -8.10 -34.61
CA VAL A 442 -18.32 -8.40 -34.18
C VAL A 442 -19.36 -7.71 -35.08
N ALA A 443 -19.10 -6.49 -35.54
CA ALA A 443 -20.06 -5.67 -36.30
C ALA A 443 -20.28 -6.08 -37.77
N LYS A 444 -19.47 -6.99 -38.33
CA LYS A 444 -19.58 -7.40 -39.74
C LYS A 444 -20.22 -8.78 -39.94
N ARG A 445 -20.53 -9.49 -38.86
CA ARG A 445 -21.15 -10.82 -38.94
C ARG A 445 -22.67 -10.68 -38.99
N ARG A 446 -23.31 -11.38 -39.93
CA ARG A 446 -24.78 -11.46 -40.03
C ARG A 446 -25.22 -12.90 -39.97
N LEU A 447 -26.33 -13.16 -39.31
CA LEU A 447 -26.94 -14.48 -39.25
C LEU A 447 -28.09 -14.53 -40.27
N GLY A 448 -28.13 -15.53 -41.12
CA GLY A 448 -29.17 -15.70 -42.13
C GLY A 448 -29.93 -17.01 -41.94
N VAL A 449 -31.17 -17.06 -42.42
CA VAL A 449 -31.94 -18.30 -42.49
C VAL A 449 -32.47 -18.49 -43.90
N LEU A 450 -32.25 -19.68 -44.47
CA LEU A 450 -32.78 -20.11 -45.78
C LEU A 450 -33.41 -21.50 -45.62
N GLY A 451 -34.73 -21.54 -45.42
CA GLY A 451 -35.44 -22.78 -45.11
C GLY A 451 -34.91 -23.42 -43.83
N ASP A 452 -34.34 -24.62 -43.94
CA ASP A 452 -33.75 -25.38 -42.84
C ASP A 452 -32.24 -25.14 -42.63
N VAL A 453 -31.67 -24.17 -43.35
CA VAL A 453 -30.25 -23.84 -43.33
C VAL A 453 -30.03 -22.54 -42.58
N ILE A 454 -29.08 -22.55 -41.64
CA ILE A 454 -28.62 -21.36 -40.93
C ILE A 454 -27.28 -20.92 -41.55
N LEU A 455 -27.20 -19.64 -41.89
CA LEU A 455 -26.07 -19.03 -42.59
C LEU A 455 -25.37 -17.99 -41.72
N VAL A 456 -24.07 -17.86 -41.91
CA VAL A 456 -23.21 -16.84 -41.28
C VAL A 456 -22.48 -16.10 -42.38
N HIS A 457 -22.77 -14.83 -42.54
CA HIS A 457 -21.98 -13.95 -43.39
C HIS A 457 -20.80 -13.44 -42.58
N LYS A 458 -19.58 -13.76 -43.03
CA LYS A 458 -18.32 -13.38 -42.41
C LYS A 458 -17.90 -11.96 -42.77
N SER A 459 -16.94 -11.44 -42.03
CA SER A 459 -16.38 -10.10 -42.26
C SER A 459 -15.57 -9.97 -43.54
N ASP A 460 -15.10 -11.09 -44.10
CA ASP A 460 -14.39 -11.19 -45.39
C ASP A 460 -15.33 -11.37 -46.59
N GLY A 461 -16.64 -11.43 -46.36
CA GLY A 461 -17.66 -11.64 -47.40
C GLY A 461 -18.01 -13.10 -47.66
N ALA A 462 -17.32 -14.06 -47.03
CA ALA A 462 -17.66 -15.47 -47.17
C ALA A 462 -18.97 -15.82 -46.42
N VAL A 463 -19.76 -16.74 -46.97
CA VAL A 463 -20.95 -17.28 -46.30
C VAL A 463 -20.69 -18.71 -45.87
N VAL A 464 -20.84 -18.98 -44.58
CA VAL A 464 -20.81 -20.35 -44.03
C VAL A 464 -22.24 -20.77 -43.76
N ALA A 465 -22.66 -21.90 -44.31
CA ALA A 465 -24.01 -22.41 -44.15
C ALA A 465 -23.97 -23.82 -43.52
N SER A 466 -24.92 -24.10 -42.64
CA SER A 466 -25.09 -25.43 -42.04
C SER A 466 -26.56 -25.75 -41.86
N GLN A 467 -26.92 -27.03 -42.01
CA GLN A 467 -28.28 -27.47 -41.72
C GLN A 467 -28.57 -27.32 -40.23
N ALA A 468 -29.83 -27.03 -39.88
CA ALA A 468 -30.24 -26.76 -38.49
C ALA A 468 -29.87 -27.88 -37.50
N ASP A 469 -29.86 -29.14 -37.93
CA ASP A 469 -29.50 -30.30 -37.11
C ASP A 469 -27.99 -30.48 -36.90
N GLN A 470 -27.18 -29.83 -37.73
CA GLN A 470 -25.71 -29.78 -37.60
C GLN A 470 -25.22 -28.59 -36.77
N VAL A 471 -26.08 -27.59 -36.54
CA VAL A 471 -25.76 -26.45 -35.68
C VAL A 471 -25.66 -26.93 -34.24
N ARG A 472 -24.68 -26.38 -33.50
CA ARG A 472 -24.54 -26.62 -32.07
C ARG A 472 -24.82 -25.35 -31.29
N TYR A 473 -25.44 -25.46 -30.13
CA TYR A 473 -25.78 -24.28 -29.33
C TYR A 473 -25.63 -24.50 -27.82
N ALA A 474 -25.24 -23.45 -27.09
CA ALA A 474 -25.35 -23.39 -25.64
C ALA A 474 -25.61 -21.95 -25.19
N ALA A 475 -26.67 -21.77 -24.40
CA ALA A 475 -27.10 -20.47 -23.87
C ALA A 475 -27.19 -19.39 -24.98
N ASN A 476 -26.18 -18.53 -25.06
CA ASN A 476 -26.05 -17.40 -25.98
C ASN A 476 -24.99 -17.63 -27.08
N VAL A 477 -24.60 -18.88 -27.34
CA VAL A 477 -23.55 -19.21 -28.31
C VAL A 477 -24.08 -20.21 -29.34
N LEU A 478 -23.90 -19.88 -30.61
CA LEU A 478 -24.18 -20.73 -31.77
C LEU A 478 -22.87 -21.10 -32.45
N VAL A 479 -22.74 -22.37 -32.83
CA VAL A 479 -21.60 -22.89 -33.60
C VAL A 479 -22.12 -23.44 -34.92
N ILE A 480 -21.71 -22.81 -36.02
CA ILE A 480 -22.16 -23.09 -37.39
C ILE A 480 -20.92 -23.41 -38.22
N GLY A 481 -20.68 -24.70 -38.47
CA GLY A 481 -19.38 -25.17 -38.97
C GLY A 481 -18.28 -24.83 -37.98
N ASP A 482 -17.27 -24.09 -38.42
CA ASP A 482 -16.16 -23.61 -37.59
C ASP A 482 -16.41 -22.21 -36.99
N GLU A 483 -17.55 -21.59 -37.28
CA GLU A 483 -17.87 -20.25 -36.81
C GLU A 483 -18.64 -20.29 -35.49
N VAL A 484 -18.10 -19.60 -34.49
CA VAL A 484 -18.80 -19.34 -33.22
C VAL A 484 -19.37 -17.93 -33.26
N ILE A 485 -20.64 -17.83 -32.92
CA ILE A 485 -21.40 -16.58 -32.86
C ILE A 485 -21.99 -16.44 -31.47
N GLN A 486 -21.69 -15.33 -30.82
CA GLN A 486 -22.41 -14.94 -29.60
C GLN A 486 -23.68 -14.20 -30.00
N THR A 487 -24.85 -14.73 -29.62
CA THR A 487 -26.15 -14.14 -29.94
C THR A 487 -26.46 -12.89 -29.11
N THR A 488 -25.71 -12.68 -28.02
CA THR A 488 -25.86 -11.52 -27.12
C THR A 488 -24.95 -10.34 -27.49
N MET A 489 -23.90 -10.52 -28.29
CA MET A 489 -22.92 -9.46 -28.60
C MET A 489 -22.39 -9.57 -30.05
N PRO A 490 -22.78 -8.66 -30.97
CA PRO A 490 -23.74 -7.59 -30.74
C PRO A 490 -25.14 -8.21 -30.56
N PRO A 491 -26.10 -7.56 -29.88
CA PRO A 491 -27.44 -8.10 -29.78
C PRO A 491 -28.00 -8.18 -31.20
N LEU A 492 -28.12 -9.42 -31.69
CA LEU A 492 -29.01 -9.74 -32.79
C LEU A 492 -30.43 -9.48 -32.28
N SER A 493 -31.32 -9.00 -33.13
CA SER A 493 -32.67 -8.66 -32.69
C SER A 493 -33.33 -9.87 -32.01
N THR A 494 -33.68 -9.71 -30.73
CA THR A 494 -34.21 -10.82 -29.92
C THR A 494 -35.49 -11.37 -30.54
N GLN A 495 -36.33 -10.50 -31.10
CA GLN A 495 -37.54 -10.89 -31.80
C GLN A 495 -37.24 -11.69 -33.09
N GLN A 496 -36.26 -11.28 -33.88
CA GLN A 496 -35.88 -11.99 -35.11
C GLN A 496 -35.22 -13.34 -34.80
N LEU A 497 -34.37 -13.42 -33.78
CA LEU A 497 -33.81 -14.68 -33.30
C LEU A 497 -34.91 -15.65 -32.87
N MET A 498 -35.82 -15.20 -32.01
CA MET A 498 -36.92 -16.04 -31.49
C MET A 498 -37.87 -16.52 -32.59
N THR A 499 -38.10 -15.72 -33.63
CA THR A 499 -39.04 -16.05 -34.71
C THR A 499 -38.41 -16.85 -35.85
N GLN A 500 -37.13 -16.64 -36.14
CA GLN A 500 -36.49 -17.21 -37.34
C GLN A 500 -35.46 -18.30 -37.02
N VAL A 501 -34.73 -18.20 -35.90
CA VAL A 501 -33.60 -19.09 -35.58
C VAL A 501 -33.98 -20.12 -34.53
N TYR A 502 -34.64 -19.72 -33.44
CA TYR A 502 -35.00 -20.62 -32.34
C TYR A 502 -35.86 -21.83 -32.77
N PRO A 503 -36.83 -21.70 -33.71
CA PRO A 503 -37.58 -22.85 -34.21
C PRO A 503 -36.67 -23.90 -34.88
N LEU A 504 -35.58 -23.47 -35.52
CA LEU A 504 -34.59 -24.34 -36.13
C LEU A 504 -33.68 -25.00 -35.08
N LEU A 505 -33.37 -24.29 -33.99
CA LEU A 505 -32.53 -24.79 -32.90
C LEU A 505 -33.14 -25.97 -32.10
N ILE A 506 -34.45 -26.21 -32.22
CA ILE A 506 -35.08 -27.41 -31.64
C ILE A 506 -34.44 -28.69 -32.19
N ARG A 507 -33.96 -28.66 -33.43
CA ARG A 507 -33.26 -29.78 -34.09
C ARG A 507 -31.75 -29.75 -33.88
N ALA A 508 -31.20 -28.63 -33.44
CA ALA A 508 -29.77 -28.43 -33.23
C ALA A 508 -29.26 -29.25 -32.03
N LYS A 509 -27.96 -29.53 -32.02
CA LYS A 509 -27.32 -30.30 -30.94
C LYS A 509 -26.93 -29.37 -29.78
N PRO A 510 -27.43 -29.57 -28.55
CA PRO A 510 -26.98 -28.78 -27.41
C PRO A 510 -25.49 -29.07 -27.12
N MET A 511 -24.73 -28.05 -26.74
CA MET A 511 -23.36 -28.18 -26.24
C MET A 511 -23.36 -28.23 -24.72
N ASP A 512 -22.47 -29.03 -24.16
CA ASP A 512 -22.23 -29.00 -22.72
C ASP A 512 -21.34 -27.82 -22.31
N ALA A 513 -21.29 -27.54 -21.00
CA ALA A 513 -20.51 -26.43 -20.46
C ALA A 513 -18.99 -26.56 -20.72
N GLY A 514 -18.47 -27.78 -20.78
CA GLY A 514 -17.05 -28.04 -21.04
C GLY A 514 -16.67 -27.78 -22.50
N GLU A 515 -17.53 -28.15 -23.44
CA GLU A 515 -17.39 -27.86 -24.86
C GLU A 515 -17.45 -26.35 -25.13
N LEU A 516 -18.40 -25.65 -24.50
CA LEU A 516 -18.52 -24.19 -24.56
C LEU A 516 -17.26 -23.49 -24.03
N GLN A 517 -16.72 -23.95 -22.90
CA GLN A 517 -15.50 -23.38 -22.32
C GLN A 517 -14.29 -23.58 -23.24
N LYS A 518 -14.12 -24.77 -23.83
CA LYS A 518 -13.04 -25.05 -24.79
C LYS A 518 -13.12 -24.16 -26.04
N LEU A 519 -14.32 -23.96 -26.59
CA LEU A 519 -14.57 -23.11 -27.76
C LEU A 519 -14.39 -21.62 -27.47
N THR A 520 -14.85 -21.15 -26.30
CA THR A 520 -14.67 -19.75 -25.90
C THR A 520 -13.20 -19.43 -25.71
N PHE A 521 -12.46 -20.36 -25.09
CA PHE A 521 -11.05 -20.20 -24.84
C PHE A 521 -10.22 -20.20 -26.14
N SER A 522 -10.55 -21.07 -27.11
CA SER A 522 -9.85 -21.14 -28.41
C SER A 522 -9.95 -19.84 -29.23
N GLN A 523 -11.10 -19.16 -29.16
CA GLN A 523 -11.30 -17.90 -29.86
C GLN A 523 -10.66 -16.70 -29.15
N GLN A 524 -10.56 -16.72 -27.82
CA GLN A 524 -9.98 -15.61 -27.04
C GLN A 524 -8.44 -15.59 -27.05
N THR A 525 -7.78 -16.68 -27.47
CA THR A 525 -6.33 -16.87 -27.40
C THR A 525 -5.50 -15.74 -28.04
N GLN A 526 -5.97 -15.13 -29.14
CA GLN A 526 -5.23 -14.04 -29.78
C GLN A 526 -5.32 -12.71 -29.01
N GLY A 527 -6.49 -12.39 -28.43
CA GLY A 527 -6.67 -11.19 -27.62
C GLY A 527 -5.88 -11.27 -26.31
N ILE A 528 -5.90 -12.44 -25.66
CA ILE A 528 -5.17 -12.68 -24.41
C ILE A 528 -3.66 -12.55 -24.60
N LEU A 529 -3.10 -13.04 -25.72
CA LEU A 529 -1.67 -12.92 -26.02
C LEU A 529 -1.22 -11.46 -26.18
N VAL A 530 -2.00 -10.63 -26.89
CA VAL A 530 -1.68 -9.21 -27.06
C VAL A 530 -1.76 -8.47 -25.72
N VAL A 531 -2.79 -8.75 -24.92
CA VAL A 531 -2.94 -8.16 -23.59
C VAL A 531 -1.80 -8.57 -22.68
N GLY A 532 -1.47 -9.86 -22.61
CA GLY A 532 -0.38 -10.35 -21.77
C GLY A 532 0.98 -9.81 -22.20
N LEU A 533 1.24 -9.65 -23.52
CA LEU A 533 2.48 -9.06 -24.02
C LEU A 533 2.61 -7.58 -23.61
N LEU A 534 1.53 -6.82 -23.67
CA LEU A 534 1.53 -5.41 -23.29
C LEU A 534 1.70 -5.22 -21.78
N ILE A 535 1.07 -6.08 -20.96
CA ILE A 535 1.32 -6.12 -19.51
C ILE A 535 2.79 -6.47 -19.25
N PHE A 536 3.35 -7.45 -19.96
CA PHE A 536 4.76 -7.83 -19.81
C PHE A 536 5.74 -6.69 -20.17
N LEU A 537 5.51 -6.00 -21.30
CA LEU A 537 6.31 -4.84 -21.69
C LEU A 537 6.20 -3.68 -20.69
N PHE A 538 5.02 -3.49 -20.09
CA PHE A 538 4.82 -2.54 -19.00
C PHE A 538 5.70 -2.87 -17.78
N PHE A 539 5.74 -4.13 -17.36
CA PHE A 539 6.61 -4.55 -16.26
C PHE A 539 8.10 -4.31 -16.57
N ILE A 540 8.55 -4.59 -17.81
CA ILE A 540 9.93 -4.29 -18.22
C ILE A 540 10.25 -2.79 -18.14
N TRP A 541 9.31 -1.94 -18.56
CA TRP A 541 9.53 -0.49 -18.53
C TRP A 541 9.65 0.06 -17.10
N MET A 542 8.75 -0.33 -16.19
CA MET A 542 8.85 0.02 -14.76
C MET A 542 10.18 -0.46 -14.13
N THR A 543 10.64 -1.62 -14.57
CA THR A 543 11.91 -2.20 -14.09
C THR A 543 13.12 -1.38 -14.54
N LEU A 544 13.10 -0.85 -15.76
CA LEU A 544 14.16 -0.01 -16.29
C LEU A 544 14.20 1.35 -15.60
N GLU A 545 13.04 1.95 -15.32
CA GLU A 545 12.94 3.26 -14.69
C GLU A 545 13.56 3.30 -13.29
N GLN A 546 13.27 2.30 -12.45
CA GLN A 546 13.87 2.12 -11.12
C GLN A 546 15.39 1.84 -11.15
N PHE A 547 15.98 1.59 -12.32
CA PHE A 547 17.41 1.35 -12.47
C PHE A 547 18.17 2.62 -12.88
N PHE A 548 17.45 3.64 -13.39
CA PHE A 548 18.02 4.91 -13.83
C PHE A 548 17.75 6.07 -12.84
N LEU A 549 16.97 5.81 -11.79
CA LEU A 549 16.78 6.63 -10.60
C LEU A 549 17.53 5.96 -9.45
#